data_AF-R3L342-F1
#
_entry.id   AF-R3L342-F1
#
_cell.length_a   1.000
_cell.length_b   1.000
_cell.length_c   1.000
_cell.angle_alpha   90.00
_cell.angle_beta   90.00
_cell.angle_gamma   90.00
#
_symmetry.space_group_name_H-M   'P 1'
#
loop_
_entity.id
_entity.type
_entity.pdbx_description
1 polymer ?
#
loop_
_entity_poly.entity_id
_entity_poly.type
_entity_poly.pdbx_seq_one_letter_code
_entity_poly.pdbx_strand_id
1 'polypeptide(L)'
;MTQVLGLQESTLRKKLSNIRRWLVNFDIIVRQKHYDLTGNEWQIRQLILCFYLFFQESCLEENREMTRKIITFFELDLNVAQQNHLSWLIYIWEKRYRGGHEISVPNANLFQQTSAFFYLFRVEVLSTSFMSLKEQKALFVILEAHFGGCFGKRARKYFIHEQMKIESLCLKTAIFIMKEIRRNFTQHHFNYQEIHLCRFLSTHMNSLLDGQAWLPAHKQEQTLAARYQQTWHRLQKLIRLLKRLYPVFTSVKERELTSCYFYHILDLFDPILYEKKYIICLLTDFPPEKEQALGQSIKSYFSEKKNITIIYGKPTYQLHQAHLVIVNHLFQMNVALSSETVVYLPEELSSAFFEKVEANLP
;
A
#
# COMPACT_ATOMS: atom_id res chain seq x y z
N MET A 1 -10.00 35.16 -14.08
CA MET A 1 -10.25 33.78 -14.55
C MET A 1 -10.78 33.70 -15.97
N THR A 2 -11.84 34.42 -16.35
CA THR A 2 -12.34 34.43 -17.75
C THR A 2 -11.26 34.80 -18.77
N GLN A 3 -10.49 35.86 -18.48
CA GLN A 3 -9.34 36.28 -19.30
C GLN A 3 -8.21 35.23 -19.30
N VAL A 4 -7.83 34.72 -18.14
CA VAL A 4 -6.74 33.73 -17.98
C VAL A 4 -7.05 32.40 -18.70
N LEU A 5 -8.31 31.96 -18.65
CA LEU A 5 -8.75 30.69 -19.23
C LEU A 5 -9.28 30.84 -20.66
N GLY A 6 -9.40 32.07 -21.18
CA GLY A 6 -10.02 32.33 -22.49
C GLY A 6 -11.49 31.88 -22.58
N LEU A 7 -12.22 31.83 -21.46
CA LEU A 7 -13.59 31.31 -21.40
C LEU A 7 -14.62 32.43 -21.24
N GLN A 8 -15.74 32.31 -21.94
CA GLN A 8 -16.94 33.11 -21.68
C GLN A 8 -17.46 32.87 -20.26
N GLU A 9 -18.01 33.91 -19.64
CA GLU A 9 -18.47 33.86 -18.24
C GLU A 9 -19.57 32.81 -18.01
N SER A 10 -20.49 32.66 -18.97
CA SER A 10 -21.57 31.65 -18.93
C SER A 10 -21.02 30.22 -18.87
N THR A 11 -20.00 29.93 -19.68
CA THR A 11 -19.29 28.64 -19.69
C THR A 11 -18.53 28.41 -18.40
N LEU A 12 -17.84 29.43 -17.89
CA LEU A 12 -17.13 29.37 -16.61
C LEU A 12 -18.10 29.06 -15.44
N ARG A 13 -19.24 29.75 -15.38
CA ARG A 13 -20.28 29.52 -14.37
C ARG A 13 -20.83 28.08 -14.42
N LYS A 14 -21.09 27.55 -15.63
CA LYS A 14 -21.55 26.15 -15.81
C LYS A 14 -20.50 25.15 -15.30
N LYS A 15 -19.24 25.29 -15.72
CA LYS A 15 -18.14 24.40 -15.26
C LYS A 15 -17.96 24.46 -13.75
N LEU A 16 -17.97 25.66 -13.16
CA LEU A 16 -17.86 25.84 -11.71
C LEU A 16 -19.04 25.26 -10.93
N SER A 17 -20.26 25.31 -11.48
CA SER A 17 -21.43 24.67 -10.85
C SER A 17 -21.25 23.16 -10.72
N ASN A 18 -20.70 22.51 -11.75
CA ASN A 18 -20.40 21.08 -11.70
C ASN A 18 -19.30 20.76 -10.68
N ILE A 19 -18.21 21.54 -10.68
CA ILE A 19 -17.12 21.39 -9.69
C ILE A 19 -17.65 21.57 -8.26
N ARG A 20 -18.47 22.59 -8.01
CA ARG A 20 -19.10 22.81 -6.71
C ARG A 20 -19.95 21.62 -6.27
N ARG A 21 -20.82 21.12 -7.15
CA ARG A 21 -21.68 19.98 -6.84
C ARG A 21 -20.86 18.75 -6.46
N TRP A 22 -19.71 18.55 -7.11
CA TRP A 22 -18.80 17.46 -6.78
C TRP A 22 -18.07 17.68 -5.44
N LEU A 23 -17.59 18.89 -5.17
CA LEU A 23 -16.86 19.24 -3.95
C LEU A 23 -17.71 19.22 -2.67
N VAL A 24 -19.04 19.40 -2.77
CA VAL A 24 -19.97 19.32 -1.63
C VAL A 24 -19.87 17.98 -0.90
N ASN A 25 -19.56 16.88 -1.60
CA ASN A 25 -19.40 15.57 -0.98
C ASN A 25 -18.20 15.47 -0.03
N PHE A 26 -17.32 16.47 -0.04
CA PHE A 26 -16.09 16.54 0.75
C PHE A 26 -16.08 17.72 1.71
N ASP A 27 -17.23 18.37 1.93
CA ASP A 27 -17.34 19.60 2.74
C ASP A 27 -16.40 20.74 2.27
N ILE A 28 -16.09 20.79 0.96
CA ILE A 28 -15.29 21.84 0.33
C ILE A 28 -16.19 22.78 -0.48
N ILE A 29 -16.04 24.08 -0.26
CA ILE A 29 -16.83 25.15 -0.88
C ILE A 29 -15.96 26.03 -1.75
N VAL A 30 -16.39 26.26 -3.00
CA VAL A 30 -15.77 27.24 -3.91
C VAL A 30 -16.44 28.60 -3.76
N ARG A 31 -15.76 29.57 -3.13
CA ARG A 31 -16.26 30.95 -2.98
C ARG A 31 -16.45 31.63 -4.32
N GLN A 32 -17.63 32.24 -4.53
CA GLN A 32 -18.02 32.84 -5.81
C GLN A 32 -17.18 34.05 -6.23
N LYS A 33 -16.83 34.94 -5.29
CA LYS A 33 -16.15 36.21 -5.61
C LYS A 33 -14.67 36.06 -5.90
N HIS A 34 -13.99 35.10 -5.26
CA HIS A 34 -12.54 34.94 -5.35
C HIS A 34 -12.10 33.62 -5.98
N TYR A 35 -13.05 32.74 -6.33
CA TYR A 35 -12.78 31.40 -6.87
C TYR A 35 -11.85 30.57 -5.99
N ASP A 36 -11.97 30.77 -4.68
CA ASP A 36 -11.12 30.18 -3.66
C ASP A 36 -11.80 28.99 -2.97
N LEU A 37 -11.00 28.03 -2.52
CA LEU A 37 -11.44 26.83 -1.82
C LEU A 37 -11.44 27.08 -0.31
N THR A 38 -12.59 26.83 0.32
CA THR A 38 -12.76 26.95 1.78
C THR A 38 -13.47 25.72 2.33
N GLY A 39 -13.13 25.32 3.56
CA GLY A 39 -13.56 24.06 4.17
C GLY A 39 -12.49 23.55 5.12
N ASN A 40 -12.41 22.24 5.31
CA ASN A 40 -11.29 21.63 6.01
C ASN A 40 -10.01 21.79 5.19
N GLU A 41 -9.08 22.61 5.67
CA GLU A 41 -7.86 22.95 4.94
C GLU A 41 -6.96 21.74 4.67
N TRP A 42 -6.95 20.73 5.56
CA TRP A 42 -6.20 19.51 5.30
C TRP A 42 -6.77 18.74 4.09
N GLN A 43 -8.10 18.59 4.02
CA GLN A 43 -8.76 17.94 2.88
C GLN A 43 -8.56 18.72 1.58
N ILE A 44 -8.54 20.06 1.64
CA ILE A 44 -8.23 20.91 0.48
C ILE A 44 -6.80 20.68 0.00
N ARG A 45 -5.81 20.66 0.91
CA ARG A 45 -4.41 20.39 0.55
C ARG A 45 -4.24 18.99 -0.06
N GLN A 46 -4.93 17.98 0.48
CA GLN A 46 -4.95 16.62 -0.08
C GLN A 46 -5.58 16.57 -1.49
N LEU A 47 -6.72 17.22 -1.70
CA LEU A 47 -7.34 17.31 -3.02
C LEU A 47 -6.37 17.89 -4.06
N ILE A 48 -5.70 19.00 -3.71
CA ILE A 48 -4.73 19.65 -4.59
C ILE A 48 -3.55 18.72 -4.87
N LEU A 49 -3.04 18.02 -3.85
CA LEU A 49 -1.95 17.06 -3.97
C LEU A 49 -2.33 15.90 -4.91
N CYS A 50 -3.48 15.29 -4.70
CA CYS A 50 -3.99 14.23 -5.58
C CYS A 50 -4.15 14.70 -7.02
N PHE A 51 -4.59 15.94 -7.24
CA PHE A 51 -4.70 16.53 -8.57
C PHE A 51 -3.34 16.61 -9.26
N TYR A 52 -2.33 17.21 -8.62
CA TYR A 52 -0.99 17.32 -9.21
C TYR A 52 -0.32 15.97 -9.47
N LEU A 53 -0.48 15.03 -8.54
CA LEU A 53 0.06 13.68 -8.71
C LEU A 53 -0.62 12.92 -9.86
N PHE A 54 -1.91 13.14 -10.08
CA PHE A 54 -2.63 12.53 -11.21
C PHE A 54 -2.10 12.99 -12.57
N PHE A 55 -1.75 14.27 -12.71
CA PHE A 55 -1.17 14.82 -13.94
C PHE A 55 0.33 14.59 -14.08
N GLN A 56 0.96 13.91 -13.11
CA GLN A 56 2.39 13.59 -13.10
C GLN A 56 3.30 14.83 -13.26
N GLU A 57 2.83 16.01 -12.86
CA GLU A 57 3.64 17.22 -12.86
C GLU A 57 4.74 17.09 -11.79
N SER A 58 5.92 17.64 -12.06
CA SER A 58 7.02 17.69 -11.10
C SER A 58 7.06 19.06 -10.43
N CYS A 59 7.30 19.10 -9.12
CA CYS A 59 7.52 20.34 -8.36
C CYS A 59 8.86 20.36 -7.60
N LEU A 60 9.75 19.41 -7.95
CA LEU A 60 11.00 19.18 -7.22
C LEU A 60 11.94 20.38 -7.20
N GLU A 61 12.00 21.17 -8.27
CA GLU A 61 12.90 22.31 -8.35
C GLU A 61 12.38 23.51 -7.57
N GLU A 62 11.06 23.70 -7.48
CA GLU A 62 10.43 24.84 -6.80
C GLU A 62 10.61 24.80 -5.27
N ASN A 63 10.74 23.62 -4.66
CA ASN A 63 10.95 23.46 -3.21
C ASN A 63 12.10 22.53 -2.85
N ARG A 64 13.12 22.49 -3.71
CA ARG A 64 14.26 21.59 -3.58
C ARG A 64 14.94 21.66 -2.22
N GLU A 65 15.16 22.87 -1.70
CA GLU A 65 15.89 23.07 -0.45
C GLU A 65 15.15 22.46 0.74
N MET A 66 13.87 22.81 0.91
CA MET A 66 13.05 22.31 2.01
C MET A 66 12.84 20.80 1.91
N THR A 67 12.56 20.31 0.69
CA THR A 67 12.44 18.88 0.41
C THR A 67 13.71 18.13 0.83
N ARG A 68 14.89 18.65 0.46
CA ARG A 68 16.19 18.08 0.83
C ARG A 68 16.40 18.09 2.34
N LYS A 69 16.11 19.20 3.05
CA LYS A 69 16.23 19.27 4.51
C LYS A 69 15.37 18.21 5.20
N ILE A 70 14.14 18.02 4.75
CA ILE A 70 13.22 17.00 5.28
C ILE A 70 13.74 15.58 5.01
N ILE A 71 14.18 15.29 3.78
CA ILE A 71 14.78 14.00 3.43
C ILE A 71 16.00 13.71 4.30
N THR A 72 16.91 14.68 4.46
CA THR A 72 18.10 14.53 5.29
C THR A 72 17.74 14.31 6.76
N PHE A 73 16.82 15.11 7.31
CA PHE A 73 16.46 15.04 8.74
C PHE A 73 15.88 13.67 9.13
N PHE A 74 14.89 13.20 8.35
CA PHE A 74 14.24 11.91 8.58
C PHE A 74 15.00 10.72 7.98
N GLU A 75 16.13 10.98 7.32
CA GLU A 75 16.91 9.96 6.61
C GLU A 75 16.03 9.15 5.63
N LEU A 76 15.17 9.84 4.87
CA LEU A 76 14.16 9.19 4.03
C LEU A 76 14.80 8.46 2.85
N ASP A 77 14.46 7.19 2.69
CA ASP A 77 14.81 6.40 1.49
C ASP A 77 13.63 6.45 0.49
N LEU A 78 13.61 7.51 -0.32
CA LEU A 78 12.53 7.78 -1.27
C LEU A 78 12.99 7.59 -2.71
N ASN A 79 12.18 6.89 -3.51
CA ASN A 79 12.32 6.89 -4.96
C ASN A 79 11.90 8.25 -5.57
N VAL A 80 12.16 8.45 -6.86
CA VAL A 80 11.89 9.72 -7.56
C VAL A 80 10.42 10.15 -7.44
N ALA A 81 9.46 9.23 -7.57
CA ALA A 81 8.03 9.53 -7.46
C ALA A 81 7.64 9.95 -6.03
N GLN A 82 8.20 9.30 -5.01
CA GLN A 82 7.99 9.65 -3.61
C GLN A 82 8.65 10.99 -3.24
N GLN A 83 9.81 11.30 -3.79
CA GLN A 83 10.43 12.62 -3.64
C GLN A 83 9.56 13.72 -4.27
N ASN A 84 9.01 13.46 -5.45
CA ASN A 84 8.08 14.39 -6.09
C ASN A 84 6.79 14.58 -5.25
N HIS A 85 6.24 13.50 -4.68
CA HIS A 85 5.12 13.58 -3.74
C HIS A 85 5.46 14.48 -2.54
N LEU A 86 6.60 14.25 -1.88
CA LEU A 86 7.03 15.08 -0.75
C LEU A 86 7.17 16.54 -1.16
N SER A 87 7.74 16.81 -2.33
CA SER A 87 7.94 18.17 -2.82
C SER A 87 6.62 18.89 -3.08
N TRP A 88 5.65 18.22 -3.71
CA TRP A 88 4.30 18.75 -3.88
C TRP A 88 3.60 19.01 -2.55
N LEU A 89 3.71 18.07 -1.60
CA LEU A 89 3.12 18.23 -0.27
C LEU A 89 3.63 19.51 0.38
N ILE A 90 4.94 19.74 0.38
CA ILE A 90 5.58 20.95 0.93
C ILE A 90 5.15 22.20 0.15
N TYR A 91 5.14 22.14 -1.18
CA TYR A 91 4.74 23.27 -2.03
C TYR A 91 3.34 23.74 -1.73
N ILE A 92 2.40 22.80 -1.72
CA ILE A 92 1.00 23.08 -1.44
C ILE A 92 0.86 23.63 -0.02
N TRP A 93 1.59 23.06 0.93
CA TRP A 93 1.60 23.52 2.33
C TRP A 93 1.98 24.99 2.45
N GLU A 94 3.13 25.38 1.89
CA GLU A 94 3.61 26.75 1.96
C GLU A 94 2.71 27.71 1.17
N LYS A 95 2.29 27.32 -0.03
CA LYS A 95 1.46 28.17 -0.90
C LYS A 95 0.10 28.47 -0.29
N ARG A 96 -0.55 27.46 0.31
CA ARG A 96 -1.83 27.65 1.00
C ARG A 96 -1.68 28.52 2.25
N TYR A 97 -0.64 28.28 3.05
CA TYR A 97 -0.36 29.11 4.23
C TYR A 97 -0.09 30.58 3.86
N ARG A 98 0.76 30.86 2.86
CA ARG A 98 1.02 32.23 2.38
C ARG A 98 -0.24 32.90 1.80
N GLY A 99 -1.19 32.12 1.29
CA GLY A 99 -2.51 32.59 0.87
C GLY A 99 -3.46 32.92 2.02
N GLY A 100 -3.04 32.77 3.28
CA GLY A 100 -3.87 33.01 4.47
C GLY A 100 -4.72 31.81 4.88
N HIS A 101 -4.46 30.63 4.33
CA HIS A 101 -5.18 29.40 4.67
C HIS A 101 -4.41 28.57 5.69
N GLU A 102 -4.70 28.81 6.97
CA GLU A 102 -4.12 28.03 8.05
C GLU A 102 -4.77 26.66 8.22
N ILE A 103 -3.94 25.67 8.50
CA ILE A 103 -4.38 24.31 8.71
C ILE A 103 -5.07 24.15 10.07
N SER A 104 -6.12 23.36 10.06
CA SER A 104 -6.71 22.77 11.24
C SER A 104 -6.82 21.28 10.98
N VAL A 105 -5.81 20.53 11.39
CA VAL A 105 -5.81 19.07 11.23
C VAL A 105 -6.67 18.48 12.35
N PRO A 106 -7.82 17.86 12.04
CA PRO A 106 -8.61 17.17 13.05
C PRO A 106 -7.75 16.10 13.73
N ASN A 107 -7.94 15.89 15.04
CA ASN A 107 -7.22 14.87 15.81
C ASN A 107 -5.69 15.03 15.88
N ALA A 108 -5.12 16.14 15.39
CA ALA A 108 -3.68 16.33 15.45
C ALA A 108 -3.14 16.38 16.89
N ASN A 109 -3.99 16.78 17.84
CA ASN A 109 -3.75 16.75 19.27
C ASN A 109 -3.58 15.32 19.83
N LEU A 110 -4.02 14.28 19.12
CA LEU A 110 -3.80 12.89 19.49
C LEU A 110 -2.34 12.44 19.29
N PHE A 111 -1.51 13.27 18.62
CA PHE A 111 -0.14 12.95 18.28
C PHE A 111 0.87 13.84 19.00
N GLN A 112 2.15 13.48 18.85
CA GLN A 112 3.29 14.01 19.59
C GLN A 112 3.75 15.42 19.19
N GLN A 113 2.83 16.38 19.22
CA GLN A 113 3.03 17.76 18.76
C GLN A 113 4.07 18.57 19.57
N THR A 114 4.52 18.07 20.71
CA THR A 114 5.54 18.74 21.56
C THR A 114 6.68 17.80 21.93
N SER A 115 6.92 16.78 21.10
CA SER A 115 8.02 15.84 21.29
C SER A 115 9.39 16.50 21.17
N ALA A 116 10.40 15.88 21.79
CA ALA A 116 11.80 16.26 21.57
C ALA A 116 12.18 16.11 20.09
N PHE A 117 11.59 15.13 19.39
CA PHE A 117 11.81 14.91 17.97
C PHE A 117 11.25 16.07 17.12
N PHE A 118 10.05 16.57 17.44
CA PHE A 118 9.50 17.78 16.82
C PHE A 118 10.38 19.01 17.09
N TYR A 119 10.90 19.16 18.32
CA TYR A 119 11.78 20.28 18.64
C TYR A 119 13.04 20.28 17.76
N LEU A 120 13.70 19.12 17.60
CA LEU A 120 14.86 18.97 16.72
C LEU A 120 14.48 19.29 15.27
N PHE A 121 13.35 18.78 14.78
CA PHE A 121 12.86 19.08 13.44
C PHE A 121 12.68 20.58 13.22
N ARG A 122 12.09 21.27 14.19
CA ARG A 122 11.89 22.72 14.12
C ARG A 122 13.20 23.49 14.02
N VAL A 123 14.21 23.09 14.80
CA VAL A 123 15.53 23.76 14.81
C VAL A 123 16.32 23.47 13.53
N GLU A 124 16.36 22.21 13.10
CA GLU A 124 17.21 21.79 11.98
C GLU A 124 16.59 22.05 10.60
N VAL A 125 15.26 21.96 10.48
CA VAL A 125 14.55 22.05 9.18
C VAL A 125 13.79 23.36 9.04
N LEU A 126 13.08 23.79 10.10
CA LEU A 126 12.14 24.91 10.04
C LEU A 126 12.67 26.22 10.64
N SER A 127 13.96 26.32 10.94
CA SER A 127 14.55 27.48 11.61
C SER A 127 14.33 28.81 10.87
N THR A 128 14.26 28.76 9.54
CA THR A 128 14.02 29.93 8.68
C THR A 128 12.57 30.01 8.18
N SER A 129 11.67 29.17 8.70
CA SER A 129 10.28 29.13 8.24
C SER A 129 9.43 30.24 8.84
N PHE A 130 8.62 30.89 8.00
CA PHE A 130 7.61 31.88 8.43
C PHE A 130 6.28 31.24 8.88
N MET A 131 6.19 29.90 8.90
CA MET A 131 4.99 29.18 9.34
C MET A 131 4.73 29.36 10.83
N SER A 132 3.46 29.52 11.22
CA SER A 132 3.05 29.56 12.62
C SER A 132 3.40 28.24 13.32
N LEU A 133 3.58 28.25 14.65
CA LEU A 133 3.90 27.03 15.39
C LEU A 133 2.86 25.92 15.18
N LYS A 134 1.59 26.29 15.00
CA LYS A 134 0.50 25.36 14.70
C LYS A 134 0.71 24.64 13.35
N GLU A 135 1.09 25.38 12.33
CA GLU A 135 1.41 24.83 10.99
C GLU A 135 2.64 23.92 11.04
N GLN A 136 3.69 24.33 11.76
CA GLN A 136 4.91 23.53 11.91
C GLN A 136 4.62 22.17 12.57
N LYS A 137 3.81 22.17 13.63
CA LYS A 137 3.38 20.94 14.33
C LYS A 137 2.55 20.04 13.43
N ALA A 138 1.60 20.63 12.71
CA ALA A 138 0.76 19.89 11.78
C ALA A 138 1.58 19.25 10.65
N LEU A 139 2.50 20.00 10.04
CA LEU A 139 3.38 19.50 9.00
C LEU A 139 4.21 18.31 9.50
N PHE A 140 4.78 18.43 10.70
CA PHE A 140 5.55 17.34 11.31
C PHE A 140 4.72 16.05 11.46
N VAL A 141 3.51 16.15 12.01
CA VAL A 141 2.61 14.99 12.17
C VAL A 141 2.19 14.39 10.83
N ILE A 142 1.94 15.22 9.82
CA ILE A 142 1.62 14.75 8.46
C ILE A 142 2.82 14.02 7.84
N LEU A 143 4.04 14.53 8.02
CA LEU A 143 5.24 13.87 7.52
C LEU A 143 5.45 12.50 8.19
N GLU A 144 5.19 12.40 9.49
CA GLU A 144 5.20 11.11 10.21
C GLU A 144 4.14 10.15 9.65
N ALA A 145 2.92 10.63 9.38
CA ALA A 145 1.84 9.81 8.86
C ALA A 145 2.05 9.32 7.43
N HIS A 146 2.57 10.17 6.54
CA HIS A 146 2.80 9.83 5.13
C HIS A 146 4.11 9.07 4.90
N PHE A 147 5.17 9.42 5.64
CA PHE A 147 6.53 8.96 5.34
C PHE A 147 7.18 8.17 6.46
N GLY A 148 6.53 7.97 7.61
CA GLY A 148 7.13 7.22 8.74
C GLY A 148 7.54 5.78 8.36
N GLY A 149 6.85 5.18 7.38
CA GLY A 149 7.22 3.89 6.77
C GLY A 149 8.45 3.91 5.85
N CYS A 150 9.06 5.08 5.63
CA CYS A 150 10.27 5.30 4.82
C CYS A 150 11.40 5.95 5.65
N PHE A 151 11.20 6.15 6.96
CA PHE A 151 12.21 6.74 7.83
C PHE A 151 13.48 5.89 7.89
N GLY A 152 14.63 6.57 7.92
CA GLY A 152 15.91 5.92 8.16
C GLY A 152 16.09 5.50 9.61
N LYS A 153 17.20 4.81 9.89
CA LYS A 153 17.39 4.08 11.16
C LYS A 153 17.29 5.00 12.38
N ARG A 154 17.85 6.21 12.34
CA ARG A 154 17.80 7.14 13.48
C ARG A 154 16.39 7.69 13.69
N ALA A 155 15.76 8.15 12.61
CA ALA A 155 14.43 8.73 12.64
C ALA A 155 13.37 7.72 13.11
N ARG A 156 13.47 6.44 12.70
CA ARG A 156 12.59 5.36 13.19
C ARG A 156 12.64 5.21 14.71
N LYS A 157 13.84 5.25 15.29
CA LYS A 157 14.00 5.13 16.75
C LYS A 157 13.35 6.29 17.49
N TYR A 158 13.57 7.52 17.05
CA TYR A 158 12.91 8.68 17.64
C TYR A 158 11.40 8.60 17.49
N PHE A 159 10.92 8.25 16.29
CA PHE A 159 9.50 8.11 16.00
C PHE A 159 8.82 7.09 16.92
N ILE A 160 9.38 5.88 17.03
CA ILE A 160 8.85 4.84 17.92
C ILE A 160 8.92 5.26 19.40
N HIS A 161 10.07 5.81 19.83
CA HIS A 161 10.30 6.20 21.23
C HIS A 161 9.32 7.26 21.71
N GLU A 162 9.10 8.31 20.92
CA GLU A 162 8.16 9.38 21.29
C GLU A 162 6.71 8.85 21.34
N GLN A 163 6.35 7.92 20.45
CA GLN A 163 5.03 7.27 20.46
C GLN A 163 4.86 6.32 21.65
N MET A 164 5.95 5.70 22.13
CA MET A 164 5.97 4.93 23.37
C MET A 164 5.77 5.81 24.60
N LYS A 165 6.44 6.96 24.68
CA LYS A 165 6.32 7.90 25.82
C LYS A 165 4.89 8.35 26.08
N ILE A 166 4.15 8.63 25.00
CA ILE A 166 2.75 9.07 25.10
C ILE A 166 1.76 7.90 25.09
N GLU A 167 2.27 6.66 25.06
CA GLU A 167 1.49 5.44 24.91
C GLU A 167 0.43 5.50 23.79
N SER A 168 0.85 5.99 22.63
CA SER A 168 -0.01 6.30 21.49
C SER A 168 -0.92 5.14 21.11
N LEU A 169 -2.19 5.45 20.86
CA LEU A 169 -3.18 4.48 20.37
C LEU A 169 -2.73 3.85 19.05
N CYS A 170 -2.12 4.62 18.15
CA CYS A 170 -1.62 4.10 16.88
C CYS A 170 -0.49 3.10 17.10
N LEU A 171 0.41 3.34 18.05
CA LEU A 171 1.47 2.39 18.39
C LEU A 171 0.90 1.10 18.99
N LYS A 172 -0.03 1.22 19.95
CA LYS A 172 -0.73 0.07 20.56
C LYS A 172 -1.43 -0.77 19.47
N THR A 173 -2.10 -0.09 18.53
CA THR A 173 -2.81 -0.73 17.41
C THR A 173 -1.84 -1.40 16.43
N ALA A 174 -0.71 -0.76 16.08
CA ALA A 174 0.33 -1.33 15.23
C ALA A 174 0.92 -2.61 15.84
N ILE A 175 1.27 -2.59 17.14
CA ILE A 175 1.77 -3.77 17.86
C ILE A 175 0.72 -4.89 17.87
N PHE A 176 -0.55 -4.56 18.13
CA PHE A 176 -1.64 -5.53 18.11
C PHE A 176 -1.75 -6.19 16.74
N ILE A 177 -1.78 -5.41 15.67
CA ILE A 177 -1.90 -5.93 14.29
C ILE A 177 -0.72 -6.80 13.92
N MET A 178 0.51 -6.41 14.23
CA MET A 178 1.68 -7.24 13.95
C MET A 178 1.61 -8.60 14.66
N LYS A 179 1.12 -8.62 15.92
CA LYS A 179 0.90 -9.87 16.66
C LYS A 179 -0.18 -10.72 15.99
N GLU A 180 -1.28 -10.12 15.55
CA GLU A 180 -2.37 -10.84 14.89
C GLU A 180 -1.97 -11.34 13.50
N ILE A 181 -1.20 -10.59 12.72
CA ILE A 181 -0.62 -11.06 11.46
C ILE A 181 0.25 -12.28 11.73
N ARG A 182 1.14 -12.21 12.72
CA ARG A 182 1.97 -13.36 13.11
C ARG A 182 1.13 -14.60 13.47
N ARG A 183 -0.03 -14.42 14.10
CA ARG A 183 -0.94 -15.51 14.50
C ARG A 183 -1.76 -16.07 13.33
N ASN A 184 -2.15 -15.24 12.36
CA ASN A 184 -3.00 -15.63 11.24
C ASN A 184 -2.20 -16.18 10.04
N PHE A 185 -0.90 -15.91 10.00
CA PHE A 185 0.00 -16.32 8.93
C PHE A 185 1.16 -17.16 9.51
N THR A 186 0.89 -18.34 10.07
CA THR A 186 1.91 -19.12 10.82
C THR A 186 2.85 -19.95 9.96
N GLN A 187 2.59 -20.07 8.65
CA GLN A 187 3.25 -21.05 7.79
C GLN A 187 4.72 -20.68 7.50
N HIS A 188 5.10 -19.42 7.69
CA HIS A 188 6.45 -18.93 7.43
C HIS A 188 6.95 -18.02 8.57
N HIS A 189 8.25 -18.11 8.87
CA HIS A 189 8.87 -17.25 9.87
C HIS A 189 8.99 -15.81 9.37
N PHE A 190 8.45 -14.86 10.14
CA PHE A 190 8.58 -13.43 9.86
C PHE A 190 9.77 -12.83 10.57
N ASN A 191 10.59 -12.09 9.83
CA ASN A 191 11.60 -11.22 10.40
C ASN A 191 11.04 -9.81 10.62
N TYR A 192 10.32 -9.63 11.73
CA TYR A 192 9.81 -8.30 12.09
C TYR A 192 10.94 -7.35 12.49
N GLN A 193 11.21 -6.40 11.62
CA GLN A 193 12.08 -5.26 11.86
C GLN A 193 11.29 -3.99 12.26
N GLU A 194 11.99 -3.01 12.86
CA GLU A 194 11.46 -1.69 13.26
C GLU A 194 10.71 -0.97 12.12
N ILE A 195 11.17 -1.11 10.88
CA ILE A 195 10.54 -0.50 9.70
C ILE A 195 9.08 -0.93 9.52
N HIS A 196 8.76 -2.20 9.79
CA HIS A 196 7.39 -2.70 9.68
C HIS A 196 6.48 -2.08 10.74
N LEU A 197 6.98 -1.92 11.96
CA LEU A 197 6.24 -1.23 13.02
C LEU A 197 5.94 0.21 12.62
N CYS A 198 6.94 0.93 12.09
CA CYS A 198 6.75 2.29 11.60
C CYS A 198 5.72 2.36 10.47
N ARG A 199 5.71 1.40 9.54
CA ARG A 199 4.72 1.35 8.43
C ARG A 199 3.28 1.23 8.94
N PHE A 200 3.02 0.28 9.85
CA PHE A 200 1.68 0.14 10.46
C PHE A 200 1.29 1.38 11.26
N LEU A 201 2.21 1.87 12.10
CA LEU A 201 2.01 3.08 12.89
C LEU A 201 1.64 4.29 12.00
N SER A 202 2.39 4.52 10.93
CA SER A 202 2.15 5.63 9.99
C SER A 202 0.81 5.48 9.29
N THR A 203 0.45 4.27 8.86
CA THR A 203 -0.87 3.99 8.26
C THR A 203 -2.01 4.30 9.23
N HIS A 204 -1.86 3.96 10.51
CA HIS A 204 -2.86 4.28 11.53
C HIS A 204 -2.96 5.77 11.79
N MET A 205 -1.82 6.46 11.91
CA MET A 205 -1.79 7.93 12.00
C MET A 205 -2.52 8.54 10.81
N ASN A 206 -2.18 8.13 9.58
CA ASN A 206 -2.77 8.67 8.37
C ASN A 206 -4.29 8.44 8.32
N SER A 207 -4.73 7.24 8.70
CA SER A 207 -6.16 6.90 8.74
C SER A 207 -6.95 7.79 9.70
N LEU A 208 -6.35 8.19 10.83
CA LEU A 208 -6.99 9.08 11.81
C LEU A 208 -6.96 10.57 11.44
N LEU A 209 -6.00 10.96 10.61
CA LEU A 209 -5.82 12.32 10.11
C LEU A 209 -6.73 12.60 8.91
N ASP A 210 -6.82 11.65 7.99
CA ASP A 210 -7.51 11.83 6.72
C ASP A 210 -9.02 11.65 6.85
N GLY A 211 -9.50 10.74 7.71
CA GLY A 211 -10.93 10.48 7.96
C GLY A 211 -11.76 10.01 6.75
N GLN A 212 -11.32 10.29 5.52
CA GLN A 212 -11.86 9.91 4.22
C GLN A 212 -10.73 10.04 3.18
N ALA A 213 -10.11 8.94 2.75
CA ALA A 213 -9.08 9.01 1.73
C ALA A 213 -9.67 9.37 0.34
N TRP A 214 -8.92 10.19 -0.39
CA TRP A 214 -9.17 10.69 -1.75
C TRP A 214 -8.79 9.70 -2.86
N LEU A 215 -8.69 8.41 -2.56
CA LEU A 215 -8.22 7.45 -3.54
C LEU A 215 -9.40 6.74 -4.20
N PRO A 216 -9.65 6.97 -5.50
CA PRO A 216 -10.59 6.14 -6.23
C PRO A 216 -10.11 4.69 -6.21
N ALA A 217 -11.07 3.81 -6.40
CA ALA A 217 -10.82 2.39 -6.51
C ALA A 217 -9.74 2.09 -7.56
N HIS A 218 -8.50 1.79 -7.17
CA HIS A 218 -7.47 1.51 -8.16
C HIS A 218 -7.74 0.13 -8.76
N LYS A 219 -7.75 0.03 -10.10
CA LYS A 219 -7.95 -1.23 -10.83
C LYS A 219 -7.00 -2.33 -10.35
N GLN A 220 -5.78 -1.93 -9.97
CA GLN A 220 -4.75 -2.81 -9.43
C GLN A 220 -5.14 -3.47 -8.10
N GLU A 221 -5.86 -2.78 -7.21
CA GLU A 221 -6.34 -3.38 -5.96
C GLU A 221 -7.33 -4.50 -6.23
N GLN A 222 -8.22 -4.32 -7.21
CA GLN A 222 -9.17 -5.37 -7.61
C GLN A 222 -8.42 -6.57 -8.19
N THR A 223 -7.41 -6.33 -9.02
CA THR A 223 -6.54 -7.40 -9.53
C THR A 223 -5.82 -8.14 -8.41
N LEU A 224 -5.26 -7.44 -7.43
CA LEU A 224 -4.57 -8.05 -6.29
C LEU A 224 -5.54 -8.83 -5.40
N ALA A 225 -6.71 -8.28 -5.10
CA ALA A 225 -7.75 -8.96 -4.32
C ALA A 225 -8.27 -10.23 -5.01
N ALA A 226 -8.36 -10.24 -6.33
CA ALA A 226 -8.73 -11.41 -7.11
C ALA A 226 -7.60 -12.46 -7.15
N ARG A 227 -6.34 -12.03 -7.28
CA ARG A 227 -5.16 -12.92 -7.33
C ARG A 227 -4.88 -13.57 -5.98
N TYR A 228 -4.96 -12.80 -4.89
CA TYR A 228 -4.61 -13.23 -3.54
C TYR A 228 -5.85 -13.30 -2.64
N GLN A 229 -6.86 -14.05 -3.10
CA GLN A 229 -8.19 -14.05 -2.49
C GLN A 229 -8.17 -14.49 -1.01
N GLN A 230 -7.41 -15.53 -0.67
CA GLN A 230 -7.37 -16.03 0.71
C GLN A 230 -6.66 -15.05 1.63
N THR A 231 -5.52 -14.53 1.20
CA THR A 231 -4.75 -13.53 1.94
C THR A 231 -5.59 -12.27 2.16
N TRP A 232 -6.23 -11.77 1.11
CA TRP A 232 -7.08 -10.58 1.16
C TRP A 232 -8.24 -10.77 2.14
N HIS A 233 -8.92 -11.92 2.09
CA HIS A 233 -10.02 -12.23 2.99
C HIS A 233 -9.58 -12.33 4.47
N ARG A 234 -8.39 -12.89 4.74
CA ARG A 234 -7.81 -12.92 6.10
C ARG A 234 -7.51 -11.51 6.61
N LEU A 235 -6.94 -10.65 5.77
CA LEU A 235 -6.70 -9.24 6.12
C LEU A 235 -8.00 -8.48 6.42
N GLN A 236 -9.05 -8.68 5.60
CA GLN A 236 -10.36 -8.08 5.87
C GLN A 236 -10.95 -8.51 7.22
N LYS A 237 -10.86 -9.80 7.56
CA LYS A 237 -11.28 -10.30 8.89
C LYS A 237 -10.51 -9.61 10.01
N LEU A 238 -9.20 -9.46 9.85
CA LEU A 238 -8.35 -8.76 10.82
C LEU A 238 -8.73 -7.28 10.96
N ILE A 239 -9.05 -6.60 9.87
CA ILE A 239 -9.46 -5.19 9.90
C ILE A 239 -10.81 -5.02 10.56
N ARG A 240 -11.77 -5.91 10.29
CA ARG A 240 -13.06 -5.91 11.00
C ARG A 240 -12.88 -6.11 12.50
N LEU A 241 -11.97 -7.00 12.91
CA LEU A 241 -11.60 -7.17 14.32
C LEU A 241 -11.01 -5.89 14.91
N LEU A 242 -10.07 -5.25 14.21
CA LEU A 242 -9.48 -3.98 14.64
C LEU A 242 -10.54 -2.90 14.81
N LYS A 243 -11.43 -2.71 13.83
CA LYS A 243 -12.49 -1.70 13.90
C LYS A 243 -13.47 -1.95 15.05
N ARG A 244 -13.73 -3.23 15.38
CA ARG A 244 -14.53 -3.61 16.54
C ARG A 244 -13.85 -3.28 17.86
N LEU A 245 -12.54 -3.51 17.97
CA LEU A 245 -11.77 -3.27 19.19
C LEU A 245 -11.41 -1.79 19.39
N TYR A 246 -11.26 -1.05 18.29
CA TYR A 246 -10.83 0.35 18.28
C TYR A 246 -11.81 1.20 17.46
N PRO A 247 -12.91 1.67 18.08
CA PRO A 247 -13.99 2.38 17.39
C PRO A 247 -13.55 3.66 16.66
N VAL A 248 -12.40 4.23 17.01
CA VAL A 248 -11.82 5.39 16.33
C VAL A 248 -11.57 5.13 14.83
N PHE A 249 -11.37 3.87 14.42
CA PHE A 249 -11.19 3.49 13.02
C PHE A 249 -12.50 3.17 12.30
N THR A 250 -13.67 3.33 12.94
CA THR A 250 -14.97 2.95 12.34
C THR A 250 -15.28 3.74 11.06
N SER A 251 -14.92 5.02 11.04
CA SER A 251 -15.09 5.93 9.88
C SER A 251 -14.18 5.58 8.70
N VAL A 252 -13.05 4.91 8.94
CA VAL A 252 -12.08 4.54 7.91
C VAL A 252 -12.65 3.40 7.06
N LYS A 253 -12.58 3.52 5.74
CA LYS A 253 -13.12 2.46 4.87
C LYS A 253 -12.29 1.20 5.01
N GLU A 254 -12.95 0.05 5.19
CA GLU A 254 -12.29 -1.25 5.36
C GLU A 254 -11.32 -1.55 4.21
N ARG A 255 -11.73 -1.22 2.98
CA ARG A 255 -10.93 -1.37 1.77
C ARG A 255 -9.58 -0.66 1.86
N GLU A 256 -9.55 0.61 2.26
CA GLU A 256 -8.34 1.45 2.29
C GLU A 256 -7.30 0.82 3.23
N LEU A 257 -7.72 0.43 4.45
CA LEU A 257 -6.86 -0.28 5.39
C LEU A 257 -6.42 -1.65 4.86
N THR A 258 -7.27 -2.33 4.09
CA THR A 258 -6.95 -3.66 3.54
C THR A 258 -5.85 -3.55 2.50
N SER A 259 -5.96 -2.60 1.58
CA SER A 259 -4.91 -2.29 0.61
C SER A 259 -3.60 -1.92 1.29
N CYS A 260 -3.62 -0.99 2.26
CA CYS A 260 -2.41 -0.60 2.97
C CYS A 260 -1.74 -1.76 3.69
N TYR A 261 -2.52 -2.60 4.40
CA TYR A 261 -1.96 -3.78 5.08
C TYR A 261 -1.43 -4.80 4.09
N PHE A 262 -2.09 -4.98 2.95
CA PHE A 262 -1.62 -5.87 1.90
C PHE A 262 -0.22 -5.45 1.43
N TYR A 263 0.01 -4.16 1.16
CA TYR A 263 1.33 -3.67 0.80
C TYR A 263 2.37 -3.86 1.92
N HIS A 264 1.98 -3.68 3.19
CA HIS A 264 2.91 -3.91 4.31
C HIS A 264 3.32 -5.38 4.48
N ILE A 265 2.43 -6.32 4.16
CA ILE A 265 2.75 -7.75 4.26
C ILE A 265 3.58 -8.26 3.09
N LEU A 266 3.54 -7.61 1.91
CA LEU A 266 4.40 -7.98 0.78
C LEU A 266 5.89 -7.93 1.13
N ASP A 267 6.27 -7.01 2.03
CA ASP A 267 7.64 -6.91 2.53
C ASP A 267 7.97 -7.95 3.62
N LEU A 268 6.95 -8.58 4.21
CA LEU A 268 7.12 -9.58 5.27
C LEU A 268 7.18 -11.00 4.73
N PHE A 269 6.39 -11.30 3.69
CA PHE A 269 6.30 -12.62 3.08
C PHE A 269 5.64 -12.55 1.69
N ASP A 270 5.86 -13.58 0.88
CA ASP A 270 5.14 -13.75 -0.37
C ASP A 270 3.69 -14.24 -0.10
N PRO A 271 2.65 -13.45 -0.43
CA PRO A 271 1.27 -13.83 -0.22
C PRO A 271 0.86 -15.10 -0.95
N ILE A 272 1.55 -15.46 -2.04
CA ILE A 272 1.20 -16.65 -2.82
C ILE A 272 1.23 -17.91 -1.94
N LEU A 273 2.12 -17.94 -0.95
CA LEU A 273 2.30 -19.09 -0.06
C LEU A 273 1.06 -19.40 0.79
N TYR A 274 0.18 -18.42 0.96
CA TYR A 274 -1.07 -18.53 1.71
C TYR A 274 -2.30 -18.74 0.83
N GLU A 275 -2.13 -18.78 -0.48
CA GLU A 275 -3.19 -19.13 -1.42
C GLU A 275 -3.33 -20.65 -1.57
N LYS A 276 -4.41 -21.07 -2.25
CA LYS A 276 -4.70 -22.49 -2.51
C LYS A 276 -3.48 -23.19 -3.10
N LYS A 277 -2.99 -24.21 -2.37
CA LYS A 277 -1.83 -25.00 -2.76
C LYS A 277 -2.21 -26.06 -3.78
N TYR A 278 -1.53 -26.06 -4.92
CA TYR A 278 -1.64 -27.06 -5.97
C TYR A 278 -0.46 -28.00 -5.95
N ILE A 279 -0.73 -29.29 -6.11
CA ILE A 279 0.28 -30.34 -6.14
C ILE A 279 0.37 -30.84 -7.58
N ILE A 280 1.50 -30.63 -8.23
CA ILE A 280 1.78 -31.14 -9.58
C ILE A 280 2.69 -32.35 -9.42
N CYS A 281 2.26 -33.50 -9.92
CA CYS A 281 3.05 -34.71 -9.96
C CYS A 281 3.76 -34.82 -11.30
N LEU A 282 5.09 -34.90 -11.28
CA LEU A 282 5.85 -35.31 -12.44
C LEU A 282 5.97 -36.83 -12.41
N LEU A 283 5.56 -37.48 -13.49
CA LEU A 283 5.67 -38.92 -13.67
C LEU A 283 6.34 -39.14 -15.02
N THR A 284 7.66 -39.07 -14.98
CA THR A 284 8.52 -39.13 -16.16
C THR A 284 9.50 -40.29 -16.01
N ASP A 285 9.96 -40.84 -17.13
CA ASP A 285 11.10 -41.76 -17.15
C ASP A 285 12.46 -41.02 -17.24
N PHE A 286 12.44 -39.70 -17.07
CA PHE A 286 13.63 -38.88 -17.13
C PHE A 286 14.60 -39.19 -15.98
N PRO A 287 15.91 -39.00 -16.21
CA PRO A 287 16.87 -39.04 -15.12
C PRO A 287 16.56 -37.93 -14.10
N PRO A 288 16.89 -38.12 -12.81
CA PRO A 288 16.53 -37.19 -11.74
C PRO A 288 16.91 -35.73 -12.01
N GLU A 289 18.05 -35.49 -12.66
CA GLU A 289 18.53 -34.15 -13.00
C GLU A 289 17.59 -33.42 -13.99
N LYS A 290 17.11 -34.13 -15.02
CA LYS A 290 16.17 -33.57 -16.00
C LYS A 290 14.79 -33.35 -15.39
N GLU A 291 14.37 -34.26 -14.50
CA GLU A 291 13.10 -34.13 -13.80
C GLU A 291 13.12 -32.95 -12.82
N GLN A 292 14.22 -32.75 -12.10
CA GLN A 292 14.44 -31.58 -11.25
C GLN A 292 14.48 -30.28 -12.05
N ALA A 293 15.16 -30.26 -13.21
CA ALA A 293 15.18 -29.11 -14.09
C ALA A 293 13.78 -28.73 -14.58
N LEU A 294 12.98 -29.72 -15.01
CA LEU A 294 11.58 -29.53 -15.40
C LEU A 294 10.74 -28.98 -14.23
N GLY A 295 10.87 -29.59 -13.06
CA GLY A 295 10.19 -29.14 -11.84
C GLY A 295 10.54 -27.69 -11.50
N GLN A 296 11.81 -27.31 -11.66
CA GLN A 296 12.25 -25.93 -11.43
C GLN A 296 11.70 -24.96 -12.48
N SER A 297 11.68 -25.34 -13.77
CA SER A 297 11.07 -24.52 -14.82
C SER A 297 9.59 -24.27 -14.58
N ILE A 298 8.85 -25.29 -14.14
CA ILE A 298 7.42 -25.15 -13.78
C ILE A 298 7.28 -24.23 -12.57
N LYS A 299 8.07 -24.43 -11.50
CA LYS A 299 8.09 -23.53 -10.33
C LYS A 299 8.37 -22.08 -10.71
N SER A 300 9.33 -21.84 -11.59
CA SER A 300 9.67 -20.50 -12.06
C SER A 300 8.54 -19.84 -12.85
N TYR A 301 7.80 -20.59 -13.67
CA TYR A 301 6.63 -20.06 -14.39
C TYR A 301 5.50 -19.64 -13.44
N PHE A 302 5.28 -20.40 -12.36
CA PHE A 302 4.18 -20.17 -11.43
C PHE A 302 4.54 -19.34 -10.19
N SER A 303 5.80 -18.92 -10.04
CA SER A 303 6.35 -18.32 -8.82
C SER A 303 5.48 -17.21 -8.23
N GLU A 304 4.86 -16.39 -9.08
CA GLU A 304 3.95 -15.34 -8.63
C GLU A 304 2.48 -15.66 -8.90
N LYS A 305 2.17 -16.70 -9.69
CA LYS A 305 0.81 -16.96 -10.22
C LYS A 305 -0.01 -17.88 -9.33
N LYS A 306 0.57 -19.01 -8.92
CA LYS A 306 -0.13 -20.07 -8.16
C LYS A 306 0.82 -20.67 -7.14
N ASN A 307 0.30 -21.02 -5.96
CA ASN A 307 1.05 -21.73 -4.94
C ASN A 307 1.22 -23.19 -5.36
N ILE A 308 2.32 -23.54 -6.01
CA ILE A 308 2.52 -24.90 -6.52
C ILE A 308 3.58 -25.66 -5.73
N THR A 309 3.40 -26.97 -5.64
CA THR A 309 4.40 -27.91 -5.13
C THR A 309 4.57 -29.03 -6.13
N ILE A 310 5.82 -29.27 -6.50
CA ILE A 310 6.19 -30.37 -7.38
C ILE A 310 6.49 -31.59 -6.52
N ILE A 311 5.85 -32.70 -6.81
CA ILE A 311 6.18 -34.02 -6.30
C ILE A 311 6.69 -34.88 -7.46
N TYR A 312 7.75 -35.64 -7.19
CA TYR A 312 8.36 -36.55 -8.15
C TYR A 312 7.79 -37.94 -7.88
N GLY A 313 6.84 -38.34 -8.70
CA GLY A 313 6.03 -39.53 -8.46
C GLY A 313 6.80 -40.81 -8.76
N LYS A 314 6.82 -41.75 -7.80
CA LYS A 314 6.96 -43.18 -8.11
C LYS A 314 5.56 -43.80 -8.13
N PRO A 315 5.29 -44.76 -9.04
CA PRO A 315 3.95 -45.28 -9.26
C PRO A 315 3.53 -46.03 -8.00
N THR A 316 2.64 -45.46 -7.17
CA THR A 316 1.60 -46.20 -6.42
C THR A 316 0.86 -45.40 -5.32
N TYR A 317 1.42 -44.34 -4.71
CA TYR A 317 0.75 -43.72 -3.54
C TYR A 317 0.54 -42.19 -3.56
N GLN A 318 1.33 -41.43 -4.32
CA GLN A 318 1.26 -39.95 -4.27
C GLN A 318 0.30 -39.32 -5.29
N LEU A 319 -0.23 -40.12 -6.21
CA LEU A 319 -1.10 -39.65 -7.31
C LEU A 319 -2.46 -39.15 -6.83
N HIS A 320 -3.01 -39.73 -5.75
CA HIS A 320 -4.32 -39.32 -5.21
C HIS A 320 -4.31 -37.92 -4.58
N GLN A 321 -3.14 -37.37 -4.26
CA GLN A 321 -2.99 -36.04 -3.70
C GLN A 321 -2.61 -35.00 -4.76
N ALA A 322 -2.33 -35.45 -5.98
CA ALA A 322 -1.96 -34.57 -7.09
C ALA A 322 -3.22 -33.88 -7.64
N HIS A 323 -3.10 -32.57 -7.85
CA HIS A 323 -4.10 -31.77 -8.55
C HIS A 323 -3.89 -31.80 -10.06
N LEU A 324 -2.69 -32.15 -10.51
CA LEU A 324 -2.32 -32.33 -11.91
C LEU A 324 -1.18 -33.34 -12.02
N VAL A 325 -1.19 -34.17 -13.05
CA VAL A 325 -0.13 -35.12 -13.37
C VAL A 325 0.46 -34.79 -14.74
N ILE A 326 1.79 -34.66 -14.82
CA ILE A 326 2.52 -34.43 -16.06
C ILE A 326 3.28 -35.71 -16.42
N VAL A 327 3.05 -36.23 -17.62
CA VAL A 327 3.61 -37.50 -18.12
C VAL A 327 4.34 -37.30 -19.44
N ASN A 328 5.41 -38.05 -19.69
CA ASN A 328 6.18 -37.96 -20.95
C ASN A 328 5.91 -39.11 -21.94
N HIS A 329 5.35 -40.22 -21.47
CA HIS A 329 4.89 -41.33 -22.32
C HIS A 329 3.48 -41.78 -21.90
N LEU A 330 2.84 -42.59 -22.75
CA LEU A 330 1.61 -43.32 -22.42
C LEU A 330 1.91 -44.32 -21.29
N PHE A 331 1.98 -43.83 -20.06
CA PHE A 331 1.83 -44.68 -18.90
C PHE A 331 0.40 -45.20 -18.93
N GLN A 332 0.24 -46.52 -19.14
CA GLN A 332 -1.02 -47.20 -18.84
C GLN A 332 -1.22 -47.14 -17.33
N MET A 333 -1.72 -46.01 -16.85
CA MET A 333 -2.07 -45.86 -15.46
C MET A 333 -3.36 -46.64 -15.22
N ASN A 334 -3.30 -47.70 -14.42
CA ASN A 334 -4.48 -48.38 -13.86
C ASN A 334 -5.26 -47.50 -12.85
N VAL A 335 -5.05 -46.18 -12.87
CA VAL A 335 -5.65 -45.22 -11.97
C VAL A 335 -6.63 -44.40 -12.81
N ALA A 336 -7.91 -44.46 -12.44
CA ALA A 336 -8.99 -43.67 -13.04
C ALA A 336 -8.83 -42.18 -12.72
N LEU A 337 -7.80 -41.54 -13.31
CA LEU A 337 -7.65 -40.09 -13.32
C LEU A 337 -8.46 -39.55 -14.49
N SER A 338 -9.21 -38.46 -14.29
CA SER A 338 -9.94 -37.83 -15.39
C SER A 338 -8.94 -37.28 -16.41
N SER A 339 -9.33 -37.24 -17.68
CA SER A 339 -8.50 -36.71 -18.78
C SER A 339 -8.06 -35.26 -18.57
N GLU A 340 -8.78 -34.50 -17.74
CA GLU A 340 -8.49 -33.10 -17.40
C GLU A 340 -7.34 -32.97 -16.39
N THR A 341 -7.05 -34.02 -15.61
CA THR A 341 -5.96 -34.04 -14.62
C THR A 341 -4.60 -34.43 -15.20
N VAL A 342 -4.52 -34.81 -16.48
CA VAL A 342 -3.30 -35.35 -17.09
C VAL A 342 -2.83 -34.47 -18.25
N VAL A 343 -1.57 -34.01 -18.20
CA VAL A 343 -0.96 -33.22 -19.27
C VAL A 343 0.27 -33.95 -19.81
N TYR A 344 0.28 -34.18 -21.12
CA TYR A 344 1.43 -34.75 -21.80
C TYR A 344 2.54 -33.72 -22.00
N LEU A 345 3.76 -34.11 -21.67
CA LEU A 345 4.97 -33.35 -21.89
C LEU A 345 5.25 -33.27 -23.40
N PRO A 346 5.44 -32.06 -23.97
CA PRO A 346 5.88 -31.91 -25.35
C PRO A 346 7.36 -32.30 -25.50
N GLU A 347 7.79 -32.53 -26.74
CA GLU A 347 9.20 -32.73 -27.07
C GLU A 347 10.05 -31.50 -26.72
N GLU A 348 9.49 -30.29 -26.84
CA GLU A 348 10.12 -29.02 -26.46
C GLU A 348 9.22 -28.20 -25.52
N LEU A 349 9.81 -27.67 -24.44
CA LEU A 349 9.09 -26.80 -23.51
C LEU A 349 8.86 -25.42 -24.12
N SER A 350 7.59 -25.01 -24.21
CA SER A 350 7.16 -23.73 -24.76
C SER A 350 6.20 -22.99 -23.81
N SER A 351 5.95 -21.70 -24.07
CA SER A 351 4.94 -20.93 -23.32
C SER A 351 3.56 -21.59 -23.35
N ALA A 352 3.18 -22.16 -24.50
CA ALA A 352 1.90 -22.86 -24.69
C ALA A 352 1.75 -24.07 -23.76
N PHE A 353 2.83 -24.79 -23.46
CA PHE A 353 2.81 -25.87 -22.49
C PHE A 353 2.45 -25.37 -21.09
N PHE A 354 3.12 -24.30 -20.64
CA PHE A 354 2.86 -23.74 -19.32
C PHE A 354 1.45 -23.15 -19.19
N GLU A 355 0.94 -22.51 -20.25
CA GLU A 355 -0.45 -22.04 -20.30
C GLU A 355 -1.45 -23.19 -20.22
N LYS A 356 -1.17 -24.31 -20.89
CA LYS A 356 -1.98 -25.54 -20.79
C LYS A 356 -1.95 -26.11 -19.37
N VAL A 357 -0.78 -26.19 -18.75
CA VAL A 357 -0.65 -26.60 -17.34
C VAL A 357 -1.44 -25.67 -16.43
N GLU A 358 -1.39 -24.36 -16.65
CA GLU A 358 -2.13 -23.36 -15.86
C GLU A 358 -3.65 -23.52 -15.97
N ALA A 359 -4.15 -23.78 -17.19
CA ALA A 359 -5.57 -23.98 -17.48
C ALA A 359 -6.15 -25.27 -16.89
N ASN A 360 -5.33 -26.31 -16.74
CA ASN A 360 -5.75 -27.60 -16.16
C ASN A 360 -5.57 -27.66 -14.63
N LEU A 361 -5.11 -26.57 -13.99
CA LEU A 361 -5.04 -26.46 -12.53
C LEU A 361 -6.36 -25.85 -11.99
N PRO A 362 -7.17 -26.63 -11.23
CA PRO A 362 -8.57 -26.32 -10.89
C PRO A 362 -8.80 -25.25 -9.81
#